data_AF-A0A964ALC2-F1
#
_entry.id   AF-A0A964ALC2-F1
#
_cell.length_a   1.000
_cell.length_b   1.000
_cell.length_c   1.000
_cell.angle_alpha   90.00
_cell.angle_beta   90.00
_cell.angle_gamma   90.00
#
_symmetry.space_group_name_H-M   'P 1'
#
loop_
_entity.id
_entity.type
_entity.pdbx_description
1 polymer ?
#
loop_
_entity_poly.entity_id
_entity_poly.type
_entity_poly.pdbx_seq_one_letter_code
_entity_poly.pdbx_strand_id
1 'polypeptide(L)'
;MVVLLGLLLGCGSDAALVELEDCTEAACARAWVLERWPEDPEGTEDRIRALNDPILTLMLAEAVAETWPGRAASVCQLIPEGPSRRRCTSIHQRLHLHSDRPEDAATRRGFGGELVERLVVSPAGAQSWDAVPVETPQCAAQDTPTGCATALAIDAARRGQASQVAGLCRSIPEGRWRGECFFEAVELGCSVKAPERCTRLAPLCLAAAPFDVPCFVQVVEELTAMAPRADAPAPEAWAKLRAAVDGLEAEVSSRDATLAAPLIDRLWASIVQRSYAQATHASGDLTASVPVRAMPHVRASLAWRLAAQGTESPRRLATRISAAIQARGEAGEPLGPPKSAPPAGLWSEVLPLETSWHVVSYLGDPRRVAVDDPELDGLICALEATARLHPAPEPALRAALTHEDPAVRWTAARLLGHRVPGHPALEAVLDDLDPRVQARARAGLQRR
;
A
#
# COMPACT_ATOMS: atom_id res chain seq x y z
N MET A 1 0.55 -27.05 -13.20
CA MET A 1 -0.03 -28.41 -13.29
C MET A 1 1.07 -29.42 -13.02
N VAL A 2 1.47 -29.53 -11.76
CA VAL A 2 2.52 -30.46 -11.31
C VAL A 2 1.82 -31.50 -10.45
N VAL A 3 2.09 -32.75 -10.81
CA VAL A 3 1.57 -33.98 -10.22
C VAL A 3 2.02 -34.07 -8.76
N LEU A 4 1.10 -33.87 -7.84
CA LEU A 4 1.19 -34.30 -6.44
C LEU A 4 0.13 -35.40 -6.25
N LEU A 5 0.38 -36.54 -6.89
CA LEU A 5 -0.37 -37.77 -6.71
C LEU A 5 0.67 -38.88 -6.59
N GLY A 6 0.96 -39.30 -5.36
CA GLY A 6 1.90 -40.39 -5.14
C GLY A 6 2.47 -40.45 -3.73
N LEU A 7 1.61 -40.69 -2.75
CA LEU A 7 1.86 -41.46 -1.51
C LEU A 7 0.58 -41.48 -0.65
N LEU A 8 -0.50 -42.02 -1.22
CA LEU A 8 -1.63 -42.53 -0.45
C LEU A 8 -1.48 -44.06 -0.43
N LEU A 9 -0.58 -44.54 0.43
CA LEU A 9 -0.52 -45.97 0.75
C LEU A 9 -1.43 -46.23 1.95
N GLY A 10 -2.62 -46.74 1.65
CA GLY A 10 -3.42 -47.64 2.49
C GLY A 10 -3.69 -47.25 3.95
N CYS A 11 -4.79 -46.54 4.21
CA CYS A 11 -5.50 -46.63 5.48
C CYS A 11 -6.89 -47.24 5.23
N GLY A 12 -7.00 -48.54 5.47
CA GLY A 12 -8.28 -49.20 5.67
C GLY A 12 -8.86 -48.82 7.03
N SER A 13 -10.19 -48.67 7.05
CA SER A 13 -11.14 -48.79 8.17
C SER A 13 -10.58 -48.84 9.61
N ASP A 14 -11.05 -47.91 10.45
CA ASP A 14 -10.81 -47.74 11.89
C ASP A 14 -9.44 -47.16 12.28
N ALA A 15 -9.17 -45.93 11.83
CA ALA A 15 -8.11 -45.12 12.42
C ALA A 15 -8.52 -44.74 13.85
N ALA A 16 -8.04 -45.49 14.83
CA ALA A 16 -8.02 -45.03 16.22
C ALA A 16 -7.41 -43.62 16.24
N LEU A 17 -8.07 -42.68 16.93
CA LEU A 17 -7.58 -41.31 17.12
C LEU A 17 -6.19 -41.41 17.76
N VAL A 18 -5.14 -41.20 16.96
CA VAL A 18 -3.77 -41.12 17.45
C VAL A 18 -3.74 -39.97 18.44
N GLU A 19 -3.31 -40.21 19.68
CA GLU A 19 -3.14 -39.13 20.65
C GLU A 19 -1.82 -38.39 20.38
N LEU A 20 -1.72 -37.12 20.80
CA LEU A 20 -0.48 -36.35 20.62
C LEU A 20 0.71 -37.04 21.31
N GLU A 21 0.46 -37.69 22.44
CA GLU A 21 1.41 -38.47 23.21
C GLU A 21 1.95 -39.70 22.46
N ASP A 22 1.21 -40.21 21.47
CA ASP A 22 1.61 -41.36 20.66
C ASP A 22 2.51 -40.95 19.48
N CYS A 23 2.63 -39.65 19.19
CA CYS A 23 3.50 -39.15 18.13
C CYS A 23 4.98 -39.18 18.54
N THR A 24 5.72 -40.16 18.01
CA THR A 24 7.16 -40.30 18.23
C THR A 24 8.01 -39.32 17.40
N GLU A 25 7.43 -38.73 16.35
CA GLU A 25 8.10 -37.80 15.44
C GLU A 25 7.43 -36.43 15.43
N ALA A 26 8.23 -35.36 15.30
CA ALA A 26 7.72 -33.98 15.23
C ALA A 26 6.75 -33.76 14.04
N ALA A 27 6.93 -34.51 12.94
CA ALA A 27 6.02 -34.45 11.79
C ALA A 27 4.62 -34.99 12.13
N CYS A 28 4.54 -36.09 12.90
CA CYS A 28 3.27 -36.64 13.41
C CYS A 28 2.58 -35.62 14.32
N ALA A 29 3.32 -35.10 15.32
CA ALA A 29 2.77 -34.13 16.27
C ALA A 29 2.27 -32.87 15.58
N ARG A 30 3.01 -32.38 14.57
CA ARG A 30 2.58 -31.24 13.74
C ARG A 30 1.30 -31.57 12.99
N ALA A 31 1.23 -32.70 12.29
CA ALA A 31 0.02 -33.09 11.56
C ALA A 31 -1.19 -33.19 12.49
N TRP A 32 -1.02 -33.80 13.67
CA TRP A 32 -2.06 -33.92 14.69
C TRP A 32 -2.57 -32.56 15.15
N VAL A 33 -1.67 -31.64 15.51
CA VAL A 33 -2.06 -30.28 15.96
C VAL A 33 -2.78 -29.54 14.84
N LEU A 34 -2.31 -29.64 13.59
CA LEU A 34 -2.94 -28.96 12.47
C LEU A 34 -4.34 -29.52 12.15
N GLU A 35 -4.55 -30.82 12.33
CA GLU A 35 -5.86 -31.45 12.14
C GLU A 35 -6.84 -31.07 13.25
N ARG A 36 -6.38 -31.08 14.51
CA ARG A 36 -7.25 -30.90 15.68
C ARG A 36 -7.56 -29.45 16.02
N TRP A 37 -6.63 -28.53 15.74
CA TRP A 37 -6.74 -27.11 16.12
C TRP A 37 -8.03 -26.42 15.65
N PRO A 38 -8.52 -26.61 14.41
CA PRO A 38 -9.77 -25.99 13.96
C PRO A 38 -10.99 -26.39 14.79
N GLU A 39 -11.03 -27.64 15.26
CA GLU A 39 -12.14 -28.29 15.95
C GLU A 39 -12.12 -28.04 17.46
N ASP A 40 -10.94 -28.08 18.07
CA ASP A 40 -10.77 -28.00 19.53
C ASP A 40 -9.48 -27.26 19.90
N PRO A 41 -9.45 -25.92 19.77
CA PRO A 41 -8.26 -25.13 20.07
C PRO A 41 -7.85 -25.19 21.54
N GLU A 42 -8.81 -25.13 22.46
CA GLU A 42 -8.54 -25.14 23.91
C GLU A 42 -7.93 -26.49 24.34
N GLY A 43 -8.53 -27.61 23.92
CA GLY A 43 -7.99 -28.93 24.21
C GLY A 43 -6.64 -29.19 23.53
N THR A 44 -6.44 -28.67 22.31
CA THR A 44 -5.14 -28.75 21.62
C THR A 44 -4.08 -27.92 22.33
N GLU A 45 -4.41 -26.71 22.79
CA GLU A 45 -3.51 -25.86 23.56
C GLU A 45 -3.11 -26.50 24.89
N ASP A 46 -4.07 -27.08 25.63
CA ASP A 46 -3.79 -27.77 26.89
C ASP A 46 -2.82 -28.93 26.69
N ARG A 47 -2.97 -29.70 25.61
CA ARG A 47 -2.05 -30.78 25.25
C ARG A 47 -0.67 -30.26 24.85
N ILE A 48 -0.58 -29.17 24.07
CA ILE A 48 0.71 -28.51 23.78
C ILE A 48 1.38 -28.05 25.07
N ARG A 49 0.63 -27.45 26.00
CA ARG A 49 1.14 -26.96 27.30
C ARG A 49 1.65 -28.10 28.18
N ALA A 50 1.07 -29.29 28.08
CA ALA A 50 1.48 -30.47 28.85
C ALA A 50 2.79 -31.10 28.35
N LEU A 51 3.32 -30.68 27.19
CA LEU A 51 4.58 -31.18 26.67
C LEU A 51 5.76 -30.73 27.54
N ASN A 52 6.63 -31.68 27.88
CA ASN A 52 7.88 -31.39 28.60
C ASN A 52 9.03 -30.95 27.68
N ASP A 53 8.85 -31.06 26.36
CA ASP A 53 9.84 -30.68 25.36
C ASP A 53 9.58 -29.24 24.87
N PRO A 54 10.44 -28.26 25.24
CA PRO A 54 10.26 -26.88 24.82
C PRO A 54 10.47 -26.66 23.32
N ILE A 55 11.26 -27.52 22.65
CA ILE A 55 11.48 -27.45 21.20
C ILE A 55 10.25 -27.92 20.46
N LEU A 56 9.67 -29.05 20.89
CA LEU A 56 8.42 -29.52 20.31
C LEU A 56 7.28 -28.51 20.55
N THR A 57 7.16 -27.97 21.76
CA THR A 57 6.17 -26.92 22.10
C THR A 57 6.30 -25.73 21.15
N LEU A 58 7.52 -25.23 20.96
CA LEU A 58 7.83 -24.14 20.05
C LEU A 58 7.41 -24.47 18.61
N MET A 59 7.80 -25.63 18.10
CA MET A 59 7.47 -26.06 16.74
C MET A 59 5.97 -26.15 16.48
N LEU A 60 5.21 -26.69 17.45
CA LEU A 60 3.76 -26.83 17.34
C LEU A 60 3.06 -25.47 17.43
N ALA A 61 3.47 -24.61 18.35
CA ALA A 61 2.92 -23.26 18.49
C ALA A 61 3.16 -22.42 17.22
N GLU A 62 4.35 -22.51 16.62
CA GLU A 62 4.63 -21.84 15.34
C GLU A 62 3.77 -22.43 14.21
N ALA A 63 3.62 -23.76 14.13
CA ALA A 63 2.76 -24.36 13.10
C ALA A 63 1.31 -23.84 13.19
N VAL A 64 0.79 -23.67 14.41
CA VAL A 64 -0.53 -23.09 14.65
C VAL A 64 -0.58 -21.61 14.24
N ALA A 65 0.41 -20.81 14.60
CA ALA A 65 0.47 -19.39 14.24
C ALA A 65 0.57 -19.17 12.73
N GLU A 66 1.33 -20.02 12.05
CA GLU A 66 1.52 -19.96 10.60
C GLU A 66 0.24 -20.34 9.84
N THR A 67 -0.53 -21.30 10.37
CA THR A 67 -1.74 -21.81 9.71
C THR A 67 -3.00 -21.02 10.10
N TRP A 68 -3.13 -20.61 11.37
CA TRP A 68 -4.26 -19.83 11.90
C TRP A 68 -3.80 -18.61 12.71
N PRO A 69 -3.20 -17.59 12.05
CA PRO A 69 -2.65 -16.40 12.72
C PRO A 69 -3.65 -15.73 13.66
N GLY A 70 -4.93 -15.66 13.28
CA GLY A 70 -5.97 -15.03 14.08
C GLY A 70 -6.40 -15.78 15.34
N ARG A 71 -5.95 -17.04 15.51
CA ARG A 71 -6.33 -17.90 16.63
C ARG A 71 -5.14 -18.31 17.50
N ALA A 72 -3.92 -17.93 17.14
CA ALA A 72 -2.70 -18.43 17.78
C ALA A 72 -2.22 -17.66 19.02
N ALA A 73 -2.94 -16.61 19.44
CA ALA A 73 -2.50 -15.71 20.51
C ALA A 73 -2.07 -16.43 21.80
N SER A 74 -2.85 -17.43 22.21
CA SER A 74 -2.64 -18.18 23.45
C SER A 74 -1.48 -19.14 23.35
N VAL A 75 -1.37 -19.92 22.27
CA VAL A 75 -0.21 -20.82 22.03
C VAL A 75 1.11 -20.06 21.86
N CYS A 76 1.09 -18.84 21.33
CA CYS A 76 2.30 -18.01 21.29
C CYS A 76 2.86 -17.70 22.68
N GLN A 77 2.01 -17.66 23.73
CA GLN A 77 2.47 -17.42 25.11
C GLN A 77 3.17 -18.64 25.72
N LEU A 78 2.98 -19.83 25.15
CA LEU A 78 3.64 -21.06 25.59
C LEU A 78 5.11 -21.13 25.14
N ILE A 79 5.49 -20.33 24.14
CA ILE A 79 6.86 -20.25 23.65
C ILE A 79 7.71 -19.49 24.68
N PRO A 80 8.93 -19.95 25.00
CA PRO A 80 9.87 -19.18 25.83
C PRO A 80 10.14 -17.78 25.26
N GLU A 81 10.49 -16.83 26.13
CA GLU A 81 10.84 -15.47 25.67
C GLU A 81 12.03 -15.49 24.72
N GLY A 82 11.84 -14.95 23.52
CA GLY A 82 12.87 -14.97 22.48
C GLY A 82 12.37 -14.49 21.11
N PRO A 83 13.25 -14.49 20.10
CA PRO A 83 12.92 -14.29 18.70
C PRO A 83 11.65 -15.01 18.23
N SER A 84 11.54 -16.31 18.49
CA SER A 84 10.38 -17.10 18.03
C SER A 84 9.05 -16.65 18.63
N ARG A 85 8.98 -16.38 19.95
CA ARG A 85 7.76 -15.85 20.58
C ARG A 85 7.35 -14.50 20.00
N ARG A 86 8.34 -13.61 19.77
CA ARG A 86 8.07 -12.29 19.16
C ARG A 86 7.50 -12.45 17.76
N ARG A 87 8.07 -13.33 16.93
CA ARG A 87 7.54 -13.63 15.59
C ARG A 87 6.13 -14.21 15.65
N CYS A 88 5.88 -15.21 16.49
CA CYS A 88 4.55 -15.80 16.68
C CYS A 88 3.51 -14.72 17.03
N THR A 89 3.86 -13.84 17.96
CA THR A 89 3.00 -12.72 18.38
C THR A 89 2.80 -11.70 17.27
N SER A 90 3.85 -11.38 16.50
CA SER A 90 3.81 -10.46 15.34
C SER A 90 2.83 -10.98 14.28
N ILE A 91 2.95 -12.25 13.88
CA ILE A 91 2.04 -12.92 12.93
C ILE A 91 0.57 -12.81 13.39
N HIS A 92 0.32 -13.03 14.69
CA HIS A 92 -1.03 -12.89 15.25
C HIS A 92 -1.55 -11.44 15.18
N GLN A 93 -0.73 -10.46 15.55
CA GLN A 93 -1.10 -9.04 15.54
C GLN A 93 -1.32 -8.50 14.12
N ARG A 94 -0.72 -9.15 13.12
CA ARG A 94 -0.80 -8.78 11.70
C ARG A 94 -1.80 -9.62 10.91
N LEU A 95 -2.89 -10.07 11.55
CA LEU A 95 -3.92 -10.90 10.91
C LEU A 95 -4.41 -10.36 9.55
N HIS A 96 -4.50 -9.03 9.42
CA HIS A 96 -4.93 -8.35 8.19
C HIS A 96 -4.02 -8.61 6.97
N LEU A 97 -2.75 -8.97 7.19
CA LEU A 97 -1.83 -9.37 6.12
C LEU A 97 -2.03 -10.82 5.68
N HIS A 98 -2.63 -11.64 6.54
CA HIS A 98 -2.59 -13.09 6.45
C HIS A 98 -3.97 -13.72 6.22
N SER A 99 -5.06 -12.96 6.28
CA SER A 99 -6.39 -13.50 6.05
C SER A 99 -6.62 -13.79 4.56
N ASP A 100 -6.66 -15.06 4.19
CA ASP A 100 -7.00 -15.54 2.83
C ASP A 100 -8.49 -15.41 2.48
N ARG A 101 -9.29 -14.67 3.28
CA ARG A 101 -10.74 -14.62 3.09
C ARG A 101 -11.09 -13.98 1.74
N PRO A 102 -11.88 -14.67 0.89
CA PRO A 102 -12.39 -14.10 -0.36
C PRO A 102 -13.22 -12.83 -0.13
N GLU A 103 -13.90 -12.73 1.01
CA GLU A 103 -14.64 -11.54 1.45
C GLU A 103 -13.69 -10.37 1.75
N ASP A 104 -12.47 -10.67 2.21
CA ASP A 104 -11.40 -9.68 2.35
C ASP A 104 -10.75 -9.32 1.02
N ALA A 105 -10.98 -10.02 -0.10
CA ALA A 105 -10.54 -9.51 -1.40
C ALA A 105 -11.30 -8.24 -1.80
N ALA A 106 -12.56 -8.10 -1.38
CA ALA A 106 -13.31 -6.86 -1.50
C ALA A 106 -12.81 -5.79 -0.51
N THR A 107 -12.44 -6.18 0.71
CA THR A 107 -11.85 -5.30 1.74
C THR A 107 -10.38 -4.93 1.48
N ARG A 108 -9.63 -5.75 0.73
CA ARG A 108 -8.29 -5.45 0.21
C ARG A 108 -8.36 -4.38 -0.88
N ARG A 109 -9.48 -4.24 -1.61
CA ARG A 109 -9.77 -3.00 -2.36
C ARG A 109 -9.93 -1.80 -1.42
N GLY A 110 -10.36 -2.02 -0.18
CA GLY A 110 -10.44 -1.02 0.88
C GLY A 110 -9.10 -0.63 1.50
N PHE A 111 -8.15 -1.57 1.64
CA PHE A 111 -6.77 -1.28 2.09
C PHE A 111 -5.82 -0.84 0.96
N GLY A 112 -6.19 -1.06 -0.30
CA GLY A 112 -5.30 -0.88 -1.43
C GLY A 112 -5.78 0.02 -2.57
N GLY A 113 -7.05 0.47 -2.55
CA GLY A 113 -7.61 1.37 -3.55
C GLY A 113 -7.32 0.97 -5.01
N GLU A 114 -7.32 1.95 -5.91
CA GLU A 114 -6.85 1.83 -7.31
C GLU A 114 -5.33 1.57 -7.41
N LEU A 115 -4.63 1.48 -6.27
CA LEU A 115 -3.18 1.48 -6.20
C LEU A 115 -2.56 0.07 -6.23
N VAL A 116 -3.21 -0.94 -5.69
CA VAL A 116 -2.77 -2.34 -5.83
C VAL A 116 -2.66 -2.74 -7.30
N GLU A 117 -3.50 -2.15 -8.17
CA GLU A 117 -3.44 -2.37 -9.61
C GLU A 117 -2.20 -1.73 -10.29
N ARG A 118 -1.52 -0.78 -9.64
CA ARG A 118 -0.37 -0.03 -10.21
C ARG A 118 0.98 -0.43 -9.64
N LEU A 119 1.05 -0.85 -8.39
CA LEU A 119 2.29 -1.33 -7.77
C LEU A 119 2.52 -2.80 -8.12
N VAL A 120 2.66 -3.10 -9.41
CA VAL A 120 2.95 -4.44 -9.89
C VAL A 120 4.46 -4.64 -9.93
N VAL A 121 4.98 -5.51 -9.07
CA VAL A 121 6.38 -5.93 -9.13
C VAL A 121 6.59 -6.80 -10.37
N SER A 122 7.55 -6.43 -11.21
CA SER A 122 7.94 -7.23 -12.36
C SER A 122 8.67 -8.51 -11.94
N PRO A 123 8.65 -9.58 -12.76
CA PRO A 123 9.44 -10.78 -12.46
C PRO A 123 10.93 -10.51 -12.25
N ALA A 124 11.50 -9.55 -13.00
CA ALA A 124 12.90 -9.14 -12.85
C ALA A 124 13.14 -8.45 -11.50
N GLY A 125 12.23 -7.57 -11.07
CA GLY A 125 12.26 -6.94 -9.75
C GLY A 125 12.24 -7.97 -8.63
N ALA A 126 11.32 -8.94 -8.70
CA ALA A 126 11.18 -10.01 -7.71
C ALA A 126 12.44 -10.88 -7.57
N GLN A 127 13.16 -11.11 -8.68
CA GLN A 127 14.39 -11.91 -8.73
C GLN A 127 15.66 -11.10 -8.44
N SER A 128 15.57 -9.78 -8.25
CA SER A 128 16.75 -8.90 -8.10
C SER A 128 17.63 -9.25 -6.90
N TRP A 129 17.11 -9.98 -5.91
CA TRP A 129 17.83 -10.43 -4.73
C TRP A 129 18.35 -11.87 -4.83
N ASP A 130 18.08 -12.58 -5.93
CA ASP A 130 18.45 -13.99 -6.05
C ASP A 130 19.95 -14.25 -6.17
N ALA A 131 20.71 -13.23 -6.55
CA ALA A 131 22.17 -13.30 -6.61
C ALA A 131 22.85 -13.16 -5.24
N VAL A 132 22.15 -12.67 -4.21
CA VAL A 132 22.74 -12.45 -2.88
C VAL A 132 22.92 -13.78 -2.15
N PRO A 133 24.14 -14.19 -1.75
CA PRO A 133 24.36 -15.47 -1.08
C PRO A 133 23.45 -15.66 0.14
N VAL A 134 22.89 -16.88 0.27
CA VAL A 134 22.11 -17.25 1.45
C VAL A 134 23.03 -17.27 2.66
N GLU A 135 22.61 -16.61 3.74
CA GLU A 135 23.34 -16.59 5.01
C GLU A 135 22.71 -17.60 5.96
N THR A 136 23.51 -18.53 6.48
CA THR A 136 23.04 -19.49 7.48
C THR A 136 23.04 -18.82 8.85
N PRO A 137 21.89 -18.57 9.47
CA PRO A 137 21.84 -17.90 10.77
C PRO A 137 22.43 -18.79 11.87
N GLN A 138 23.15 -18.19 12.81
CA GLN A 138 23.62 -18.87 14.01
C GLN A 138 22.57 -18.69 15.11
N CYS A 139 21.77 -19.74 15.35
CA CYS A 139 20.61 -19.68 16.23
C CYS A 139 20.87 -20.38 17.56
N ALA A 140 20.26 -19.85 18.62
CA ALA A 140 20.21 -20.55 19.90
C ALA A 140 19.31 -21.79 19.77
N ALA A 141 19.57 -22.82 20.58
CA ALA A 141 18.82 -24.08 20.50
C ALA A 141 17.31 -23.89 20.73
N GLN A 142 16.93 -22.88 21.52
CA GLN A 142 15.54 -22.56 21.87
C GLN A 142 14.80 -21.70 20.83
N ASP A 143 15.42 -21.33 19.71
CA ASP A 143 14.78 -20.55 18.64
C ASP A 143 14.59 -21.41 17.40
N THR A 144 13.50 -21.16 16.66
CA THR A 144 13.38 -21.76 15.33
C THR A 144 14.30 -21.07 14.34
N PRO A 145 14.78 -21.79 13.31
CA PRO A 145 15.60 -21.18 12.26
C PRO A 145 14.93 -19.96 11.64
N THR A 146 13.61 -19.99 11.44
CA THR A 146 12.83 -18.88 10.88
C THR A 146 12.77 -17.69 11.83
N GLY A 147 12.39 -17.89 13.11
CA GLY A 147 12.31 -16.81 14.09
C GLY A 147 13.66 -16.11 14.32
N CYS A 148 14.73 -16.91 14.39
CA CYS A 148 16.10 -16.45 14.49
C CYS A 148 16.55 -15.66 13.25
N ALA A 149 16.35 -16.19 12.03
CA ALA A 149 16.69 -15.51 10.78
C ALA A 149 16.00 -14.15 10.66
N THR A 150 14.69 -14.09 10.96
CA THR A 150 13.91 -12.85 10.96
C THR A 150 14.45 -11.83 11.97
N ALA A 151 14.78 -12.25 13.20
CA ALA A 151 15.34 -11.33 14.20
C ALA A 151 16.71 -10.75 13.78
N LEU A 152 17.60 -11.59 13.25
CA LEU A 152 18.90 -11.13 12.73
C LEU A 152 18.72 -10.20 11.53
N ALA A 153 17.75 -10.48 10.66
CA ALA A 153 17.41 -9.66 9.51
C ALA A 153 16.90 -8.28 9.95
N ILE A 154 16.02 -8.21 10.96
CA ILE A 154 15.56 -6.93 11.53
C ILE A 154 16.73 -6.12 12.09
N ASP A 155 17.66 -6.77 12.80
CA ASP A 155 18.83 -6.07 13.35
C ASP A 155 19.79 -5.58 12.25
N ALA A 156 19.97 -6.36 11.18
CA ALA A 156 20.69 -5.92 9.98
C ALA A 156 19.99 -4.74 9.28
N ALA A 157 18.65 -4.78 9.20
CA ALA A 157 17.86 -3.70 8.64
C ALA A 157 18.00 -2.41 9.44
N ARG A 158 17.98 -2.49 10.79
CA ARG A 158 18.28 -1.35 11.67
C ARG A 158 19.68 -0.77 11.50
N ARG A 159 20.62 -1.51 10.89
CA ARG A 159 21.94 -1.00 10.50
C ARG A 159 22.00 -0.55 9.03
N GLY A 160 20.91 -0.71 8.28
CA GLY A 160 20.82 -0.38 6.86
C GLY A 160 21.57 -1.34 5.94
N GLN A 161 21.76 -2.59 6.37
CA GLN A 161 22.54 -3.61 5.66
C GLN A 161 21.65 -4.47 4.76
N ALA A 162 21.12 -3.89 3.67
CA ALA A 162 20.12 -4.55 2.82
C ALA A 162 20.56 -5.93 2.27
N SER A 163 21.82 -6.09 1.84
CA SER A 163 22.33 -7.39 1.37
C SER A 163 22.33 -8.46 2.47
N GLN A 164 22.61 -8.08 3.72
CA GLN A 164 22.58 -9.02 4.84
C GLN A 164 21.13 -9.43 5.16
N VAL A 165 20.19 -8.47 5.15
CA VAL A 165 18.76 -8.75 5.28
C VAL A 165 18.32 -9.78 4.22
N ALA A 166 18.72 -9.57 2.97
CA ALA A 166 18.40 -10.50 1.90
C ALA A 166 19.01 -11.89 2.09
N GLY A 167 20.30 -12.00 2.45
CA GLY A 167 20.93 -13.28 2.74
C GLY A 167 20.22 -14.06 3.85
N LEU A 168 19.85 -13.38 4.93
CA LEU A 168 19.16 -13.97 6.09
C LEU A 168 17.72 -14.37 5.75
N CYS A 169 16.91 -13.50 5.14
CA CYS A 169 15.53 -13.84 4.79
C CYS A 169 15.47 -14.96 3.73
N ARG A 170 16.42 -15.02 2.79
CA ARG A 170 16.50 -16.11 1.79
C ARG A 170 16.80 -17.48 2.40
N SER A 171 17.35 -17.54 3.62
CA SER A 171 17.54 -18.82 4.33
C SER A 171 16.22 -19.47 4.73
N ILE A 172 15.12 -18.72 4.75
CA ILE A 172 13.78 -19.22 5.06
C ILE A 172 13.23 -19.95 3.82
N PRO A 173 12.93 -21.26 3.90
CA PRO A 173 12.58 -22.07 2.73
C PRO A 173 11.19 -21.74 2.18
N GLU A 174 10.22 -21.47 3.05
CA GLU A 174 8.84 -21.20 2.66
C GLU A 174 8.67 -19.76 2.13
N GLY A 175 8.12 -19.63 0.92
CA GLY A 175 8.00 -18.35 0.23
C GLY A 175 7.22 -17.29 1.00
N ARG A 176 6.11 -17.67 1.65
CA ARG A 176 5.30 -16.75 2.47
C ARG A 176 6.12 -16.17 3.63
N TRP A 177 6.76 -17.01 4.43
CA TRP A 177 7.52 -16.55 5.60
C TRP A 177 8.82 -15.84 5.22
N ARG A 178 9.41 -16.20 4.08
CA ARG A 178 10.48 -15.41 3.47
C ARG A 178 10.00 -14.01 3.13
N GLY A 179 8.84 -13.88 2.49
CA GLY A 179 8.23 -12.59 2.17
C GLY A 179 7.95 -11.75 3.41
N GLU A 180 7.39 -12.38 4.45
CA GLU A 180 7.12 -11.75 5.75
C GLU A 180 8.40 -11.23 6.41
N CYS A 181 9.49 -12.02 6.37
CA CYS A 181 10.81 -11.59 6.87
C CYS A 181 11.29 -10.32 6.18
N PHE A 182 11.21 -10.26 4.84
CA PHE A 182 11.57 -9.06 4.10
C PHE A 182 10.71 -7.86 4.50
N PHE A 183 9.39 -8.04 4.59
CA PHE A 183 8.48 -6.97 4.97
C PHE A 183 8.75 -6.46 6.39
N GLU A 184 8.78 -7.33 7.40
CA GLU A 184 9.01 -6.95 8.79
C GLU A 184 10.39 -6.28 8.99
N ALA A 185 11.42 -6.76 8.28
CA ALA A 185 12.73 -6.13 8.30
C ALA A 185 12.71 -4.71 7.71
N VAL A 186 11.98 -4.48 6.61
CA VAL A 186 11.80 -3.13 6.04
C VAL A 186 10.98 -2.24 6.97
N GLU A 187 9.87 -2.73 7.51
CA GLU A 187 8.98 -2.00 8.41
C GLU A 187 9.71 -1.52 9.67
N LEU A 188 10.47 -2.39 10.33
CA LEU A 188 11.21 -2.06 11.55
C LEU A 188 12.56 -1.39 11.30
N GLY A 189 13.08 -1.53 10.08
CA GLY A 189 14.32 -0.90 9.64
C GLY A 189 14.10 0.55 9.20
N CYS A 190 13.07 0.80 8.40
CA CYS A 190 12.71 2.11 7.89
C CYS A 190 12.15 3.01 9.00
N SER A 191 12.65 4.25 9.09
CA SER A 191 12.18 5.22 10.06
C SER A 191 12.37 6.64 9.54
N VAL A 192 11.40 7.51 9.81
CA VAL A 192 11.48 8.99 9.65
C VAL A 192 12.80 9.60 10.15
N LYS A 193 13.41 9.03 11.21
CA LYS A 193 14.65 9.54 11.79
C LYS A 193 15.89 9.25 10.93
N ALA A 194 15.84 8.20 10.10
CA ALA A 194 16.94 7.71 9.27
C ALA A 194 16.44 7.37 7.86
N PRO A 195 15.99 8.37 7.07
CA PRO A 195 15.37 8.14 5.77
C PRO A 195 16.29 7.51 4.73
N GLU A 196 17.60 7.76 4.82
CA GLU A 196 18.59 7.11 3.96
C GLU A 196 18.60 5.58 4.15
N ARG A 197 18.17 5.10 5.33
CA ARG A 197 17.99 3.68 5.58
C ARG A 197 16.71 3.16 4.92
N CYS A 198 15.61 3.91 4.96
CA CYS A 198 14.40 3.57 4.21
C CYS A 198 14.72 3.41 2.73
N THR A 199 15.44 4.36 2.13
CA THR A 199 15.89 4.30 0.74
C THR A 199 16.67 3.02 0.43
N ARG A 200 17.64 2.64 1.28
CA ARG A 200 18.45 1.42 1.08
C ARG A 200 17.67 0.13 1.26
N LEU A 201 16.68 0.11 2.16
CA LEU A 201 15.91 -1.09 2.48
C LEU A 201 14.71 -1.29 1.57
N ALA A 202 14.12 -0.22 1.04
CA ALA A 202 12.90 -0.29 0.22
C ALA A 202 12.96 -1.29 -0.95
N PRO A 203 14.08 -1.50 -1.66
CA PRO A 203 14.11 -2.49 -2.74
C PRO A 203 13.95 -3.94 -2.25
N LEU A 204 14.11 -4.22 -0.94
CA LEU A 204 13.79 -5.52 -0.36
C LEU A 204 12.29 -5.85 -0.45
N CYS A 205 11.42 -4.83 -0.55
CA CYS A 205 9.99 -5.04 -0.79
C CYS A 205 9.71 -5.78 -2.11
N LEU A 206 10.61 -5.72 -3.10
CA LEU A 206 10.49 -6.50 -4.34
C LEU A 206 10.52 -8.01 -4.09
N ALA A 207 11.23 -8.46 -3.04
CA ALA A 207 11.31 -9.88 -2.67
C ALA A 207 10.30 -10.27 -1.57
N ALA A 208 9.42 -9.36 -1.17
CA ALA A 208 8.52 -9.56 -0.04
C ALA A 208 7.22 -10.28 -0.40
N ALA A 209 7.05 -10.82 -1.62
CA ALA A 209 5.82 -11.47 -2.05
C ALA A 209 5.32 -12.55 -1.04
N PRO A 210 4.03 -12.56 -0.68
CA PRO A 210 2.92 -11.77 -1.23
C PRO A 210 2.71 -10.38 -0.59
N PHE A 211 3.65 -9.90 0.23
CA PHE A 211 3.57 -8.65 1.00
C PHE A 211 4.32 -7.48 0.34
N ASP A 212 4.70 -7.59 -0.93
CA ASP A 212 5.38 -6.56 -1.70
C ASP A 212 4.62 -5.22 -1.70
N VAL A 213 3.31 -5.24 -2.00
CA VAL A 213 2.50 -4.02 -2.02
C VAL A 213 2.37 -3.37 -0.62
N PRO A 214 1.94 -4.08 0.45
CA PRO A 214 1.95 -3.54 1.81
C PRO A 214 3.32 -3.00 2.25
N CYS A 215 4.41 -3.67 1.85
CA CYS A 215 5.77 -3.23 2.15
C CYS A 215 6.08 -1.86 1.52
N PHE A 216 5.75 -1.65 0.24
CA PHE A 216 5.92 -0.34 -0.40
C PHE A 216 4.99 0.73 0.17
N VAL A 217 3.77 0.38 0.57
CA VAL A 217 2.85 1.31 1.27
C VAL A 217 3.49 1.81 2.58
N GLN A 218 4.05 0.91 3.39
CA GLN A 218 4.76 1.27 4.62
C GLN A 218 5.94 2.23 4.35
N VAL A 219 6.75 1.96 3.33
CA VAL A 219 7.85 2.85 2.93
C VAL A 219 7.33 4.24 2.55
N VAL A 220 6.22 4.30 1.80
CA VAL A 220 5.60 5.57 1.41
C VAL A 220 5.08 6.34 2.62
N GLU A 221 4.45 5.66 3.58
CA GLU A 221 3.93 6.29 4.81
C GLU A 221 5.05 6.87 5.68
N GLU A 222 6.13 6.11 5.89
CA GLU A 222 7.30 6.56 6.65
C GLU A 222 7.97 7.79 6.00
N LEU A 223 8.21 7.77 4.70
CA LEU A 223 8.80 8.92 4.00
C LEU A 223 7.83 10.12 3.94
N THR A 224 6.53 9.86 3.79
CA THR A 224 5.50 10.91 3.83
C THR A 224 5.47 11.59 5.20
N ALA A 225 5.71 10.86 6.28
CA ALA A 225 5.71 11.42 7.64
C ALA A 225 6.80 12.48 7.88
N MET A 226 7.81 12.57 7.01
CA MET A 226 8.81 13.62 7.01
C MET A 226 8.37 14.94 6.37
N ALA A 227 7.24 14.95 5.65
CA ALA A 227 6.80 16.10 4.86
C ALA A 227 6.65 17.37 5.72
N PRO A 228 7.46 18.42 5.48
CA PRO A 228 7.29 19.72 6.13
C PRO A 228 5.95 20.34 5.74
N ARG A 229 5.51 21.35 6.48
CA ARG A 229 4.37 22.19 6.10
C ARG A 229 4.62 22.88 4.75
N ALA A 230 3.57 22.97 3.92
CA ALA A 230 3.69 23.53 2.57
C ALA A 230 3.98 25.03 2.55
N ASP A 231 3.56 25.75 3.60
CA ASP A 231 3.66 27.20 3.76
C ASP A 231 4.81 27.62 4.72
N ALA A 232 5.64 26.68 5.17
CA ALA A 232 6.76 26.96 6.05
C ALA A 232 8.08 27.06 5.29
N PRO A 233 8.96 28.04 5.61
CA PRO A 233 10.29 28.13 5.03
C PRO A 233 11.21 27.05 5.61
N ALA A 234 11.14 25.83 5.07
CA ALA A 234 11.91 24.67 5.55
C ALA A 234 12.83 24.08 4.45
N PRO A 235 13.75 24.88 3.86
CA PRO A 235 14.53 24.46 2.70
C PRO A 235 15.40 23.22 2.98
N GLU A 236 15.99 23.11 4.17
CA GLU A 236 16.82 21.96 4.56
C GLU A 236 15.99 20.68 4.71
N ALA A 237 14.80 20.78 5.33
CA ALA A 237 13.91 19.64 5.51
C ALA A 237 13.40 19.13 4.15
N TRP A 238 13.04 20.04 3.24
CA TRP A 238 12.68 19.69 1.86
C TRP A 238 13.85 19.09 1.07
N ALA A 239 15.07 19.62 1.24
CA ALA A 239 16.25 19.04 0.60
C ALA A 239 16.53 17.61 1.07
N LYS A 240 16.42 17.36 2.39
CA LYS A 240 16.56 16.01 2.97
C LYS A 240 15.49 15.05 2.44
N LEU A 241 14.23 15.49 2.37
CA LEU A 241 13.15 14.68 1.81
C LEU A 241 13.36 14.38 0.33
N ARG A 242 13.70 15.39 -0.49
CA ARG A 242 14.03 15.19 -1.92
C ARG A 242 15.15 14.16 -2.10
N ALA A 243 16.24 14.28 -1.35
CA ALA A 243 17.35 13.33 -1.41
C ALA A 243 16.91 11.89 -1.09
N ALA A 244 15.99 11.70 -0.14
CA ALA A 244 15.42 10.39 0.18
C ALA A 244 14.54 9.84 -0.97
N VAL A 245 13.71 10.69 -1.58
CA VAL A 245 12.87 10.31 -2.73
C VAL A 245 13.72 9.98 -3.96
N ASP A 246 14.70 10.80 -4.29
CA ASP A 246 15.58 10.59 -5.44
C ASP A 246 16.44 9.34 -5.25
N GLY A 247 16.92 9.10 -4.02
CA GLY A 247 17.61 7.86 -3.68
C GLY A 247 16.70 6.63 -3.78
N LEU A 248 15.44 6.73 -3.32
CA LEU A 248 14.47 5.63 -3.45
C LEU A 248 14.20 5.32 -4.93
N GLU A 249 13.99 6.35 -5.74
CA GLU A 249 13.79 6.21 -7.17
C GLU A 249 14.98 5.51 -7.84
N ALA A 250 16.21 5.95 -7.54
CA ALA A 250 17.41 5.33 -8.10
C ALA A 250 17.54 3.85 -7.72
N GLU A 251 17.35 3.54 -6.44
CA GLU A 251 17.47 2.17 -5.92
C GLU A 251 16.39 1.23 -6.49
N VAL A 252 15.14 1.68 -6.56
CA VAL A 252 14.04 0.88 -7.13
C VAL A 252 14.17 0.79 -8.65
N SER A 253 14.44 1.89 -9.36
CA SER A 253 14.55 1.89 -10.83
C SER A 253 15.67 0.99 -11.34
N SER A 254 16.76 0.85 -10.58
CA SER A 254 17.86 -0.05 -10.93
C SER A 254 17.47 -1.53 -10.93
N ARG A 255 16.36 -1.90 -10.29
CA ARG A 255 15.87 -3.28 -10.15
C ARG A 255 14.52 -3.49 -10.82
N ASP A 256 13.66 -2.48 -10.80
CA ASP A 256 12.33 -2.48 -11.40
C ASP A 256 11.90 -1.07 -11.84
N ALA A 257 12.29 -0.70 -13.06
CA ALA A 257 11.92 0.59 -13.64
C ALA A 257 10.41 0.75 -13.86
N THR A 258 9.67 -0.35 -14.05
CA THR A 258 8.20 -0.31 -14.25
C THR A 258 7.49 0.08 -12.97
N LEU A 259 7.96 -0.41 -11.83
CA LEU A 259 7.42 -0.08 -10.50
C LEU A 259 7.84 1.30 -10.00
N ALA A 260 9.06 1.74 -10.33
CA ALA A 260 9.61 2.97 -9.76
C ALA A 260 8.73 4.20 -10.05
N ALA A 261 8.31 4.38 -11.31
CA ALA A 261 7.48 5.53 -11.70
C ALA A 261 6.16 5.65 -10.91
N PRO A 262 5.28 4.62 -10.85
CA PRO A 262 4.05 4.70 -10.06
C PRO A 262 4.30 4.81 -8.54
N LEU A 263 5.37 4.20 -8.01
CA LEU A 263 5.74 4.33 -6.60
C LEU A 263 6.10 5.78 -6.24
N ILE A 264 6.95 6.42 -7.07
CA ILE A 264 7.40 7.80 -6.84
C ILE A 264 6.28 8.80 -7.06
N ASP A 265 5.38 8.55 -8.02
CA ASP A 265 4.16 9.33 -8.23
C ASP A 265 3.25 9.30 -6.99
N ARG A 266 2.97 8.11 -6.42
CA ARG A 266 2.21 7.96 -5.16
C ARG A 266 2.89 8.69 -4.00
N LEU A 267 4.22 8.53 -3.88
CA LEU A 267 4.98 9.14 -2.81
C LEU A 267 4.88 10.67 -2.85
N TRP A 268 5.01 11.29 -4.03
CA TRP A 268 4.81 12.73 -4.17
C TRP A 268 3.37 13.16 -3.88
N ALA A 269 2.36 12.40 -4.32
CA ALA A 269 0.96 12.69 -4.00
C ALA A 269 0.73 12.71 -2.48
N SER A 270 1.30 11.75 -1.76
CA SER A 270 1.17 11.57 -0.31
C SER A 270 1.94 12.66 0.47
N ILE A 271 3.18 12.94 0.08
CA ILE A 271 4.02 14.01 0.65
C ILE A 271 3.31 15.36 0.52
N VAL A 272 2.85 15.71 -0.69
CA VAL A 272 2.26 17.02 -0.96
C VAL A 272 0.91 17.17 -0.25
N GLN A 273 0.07 16.13 -0.25
CA GLN A 273 -1.18 16.12 0.49
C GLN A 273 -0.95 16.35 1.99
N ARG A 274 -0.02 15.59 2.60
CA ARG A 274 0.31 15.74 4.03
C ARG A 274 0.90 17.11 4.35
N SER A 275 1.70 17.65 3.44
CA SER A 275 2.28 18.98 3.56
C SER A 275 1.21 20.07 3.62
N TYR A 276 0.22 20.02 2.72
CA TYR A 276 -0.91 20.96 2.70
C TYR A 276 -1.95 20.71 3.79
N ALA A 277 -2.09 19.47 4.28
CA ALA A 277 -2.93 19.16 5.44
C ALA A 277 -2.45 19.86 6.71
N GLN A 278 -1.15 20.10 6.84
CA GLN A 278 -0.53 20.83 7.95
C GLN A 278 -0.40 22.35 7.69
N ALA A 279 -0.65 22.81 6.46
CA ALA A 279 -0.49 24.21 6.08
C ALA A 279 -1.60 25.09 6.68
N THR A 280 -1.21 26.30 7.08
CA THR A 280 -2.10 27.35 7.58
C THR A 280 -2.58 28.29 6.48
N HIS A 281 -1.84 28.40 5.37
CA HIS A 281 -2.21 29.20 4.21
C HIS A 281 -2.14 28.37 2.92
N ALA A 282 -3.00 28.69 1.96
CA ALA A 282 -2.93 28.22 0.59
C ALA A 282 -1.92 29.08 -0.17
N SER A 283 -0.66 28.65 -0.17
CA SER A 283 0.44 29.30 -0.88
C SER A 283 1.16 28.32 -1.83
N GLY A 284 1.98 28.87 -2.70
CA GLY A 284 2.84 28.14 -3.61
C GLY A 284 4.29 28.03 -3.15
N ASP A 285 4.60 28.29 -1.87
CA ASP A 285 5.98 28.20 -1.36
C ASP A 285 6.60 26.83 -1.64
N LEU A 286 5.76 25.79 -1.57
CA LEU A 286 6.11 24.43 -1.90
C LEU A 286 6.66 24.24 -3.32
N THR A 287 6.24 25.05 -4.30
CA THR A 287 6.66 24.89 -5.71
C THR A 287 8.15 25.15 -5.92
N ALA A 288 8.78 25.92 -5.02
CA ALA A 288 10.23 26.13 -5.03
C ALA A 288 11.01 24.93 -4.44
N SER A 289 10.31 24.04 -3.74
CA SER A 289 10.89 22.94 -2.96
C SER A 289 10.58 21.54 -3.50
N VAL A 290 9.74 21.41 -4.54
CA VAL A 290 9.39 20.12 -5.12
C VAL A 290 9.81 20.06 -6.60
N PRO A 291 10.12 18.87 -7.14
CA PRO A 291 10.43 18.74 -8.55
C PRO A 291 9.19 19.02 -9.42
N VAL A 292 9.40 19.37 -10.70
CA VAL A 292 8.30 19.68 -11.65
C VAL A 292 7.26 18.56 -11.73
N ARG A 293 7.69 17.29 -11.67
CA ARG A 293 6.79 16.12 -11.66
C ARG A 293 5.79 16.10 -10.49
N ALA A 294 6.06 16.83 -9.40
CA ALA A 294 5.18 16.92 -8.25
C ALA A 294 4.15 18.05 -8.39
N MET A 295 4.24 18.91 -9.41
CA MET A 295 3.32 20.02 -9.63
C MET A 295 1.85 19.60 -9.78
N PRO A 296 1.51 18.51 -10.49
CA PRO A 296 0.13 17.98 -10.51
C PRO A 296 -0.42 17.72 -9.10
N HIS A 297 0.42 17.23 -8.18
CA HIS A 297 0.04 16.92 -6.80
C HIS A 297 -0.15 18.18 -5.95
N VAL A 298 0.62 19.24 -6.24
CA VAL A 298 0.45 20.58 -5.63
C VAL A 298 -0.91 21.16 -6.00
N ARG A 299 -1.26 21.16 -7.30
CA ARG A 299 -2.57 21.67 -7.75
C ARG A 299 -3.73 20.90 -7.14
N ALA A 300 -3.64 19.57 -7.12
CA ALA A 300 -4.65 18.70 -6.53
C ALA A 300 -4.86 18.97 -5.04
N SER A 301 -3.77 19.13 -4.28
CA SER A 301 -3.82 19.39 -2.83
C SER A 301 -4.39 20.78 -2.52
N LEU A 302 -3.98 21.82 -3.28
CA LEU A 302 -4.57 23.15 -3.16
C LEU A 302 -6.06 23.14 -3.51
N ALA A 303 -6.45 22.49 -4.61
CA ALA A 303 -7.84 22.36 -5.02
C ALA A 303 -8.70 21.76 -3.91
N TRP A 304 -8.22 20.67 -3.30
CA TRP A 304 -8.90 20.02 -2.18
C TRP A 304 -9.04 20.92 -0.96
N ARG A 305 -7.96 21.61 -0.55
CA ARG A 305 -7.97 22.50 0.62
C ARG A 305 -8.89 23.71 0.41
N LEU A 306 -8.84 24.34 -0.76
CA LEU A 306 -9.67 25.50 -1.10
C LEU A 306 -11.15 25.10 -1.27
N ALA A 307 -11.44 23.98 -1.92
CA ALA A 307 -12.81 23.45 -2.05
C ALA A 307 -13.41 23.10 -0.68
N ALA A 308 -12.59 22.64 0.27
CA ALA A 308 -13.08 22.29 1.61
C ALA A 308 -13.60 23.49 2.41
N GLN A 309 -13.25 24.73 2.04
CA GLN A 309 -13.68 25.97 2.70
C GLN A 309 -15.08 26.44 2.28
N GLY A 310 -15.63 25.95 1.17
CA GLY A 310 -16.94 26.38 0.70
C GLY A 310 -17.31 25.84 -0.67
N THR A 311 -18.59 25.97 -1.02
CA THR A 311 -19.10 25.58 -2.34
C THR A 311 -18.90 26.72 -3.33
N GLU A 312 -17.96 26.56 -4.26
CA GLU A 312 -17.77 27.47 -5.39
C GLU A 312 -17.78 26.72 -6.72
N SER A 313 -17.88 27.46 -7.82
CA SER A 313 -17.80 26.86 -9.15
C SER A 313 -16.36 26.37 -9.43
N PRO A 314 -16.18 25.24 -10.12
CA PRO A 314 -14.85 24.73 -10.46
C PRO A 314 -13.96 25.74 -11.23
N ARG A 315 -14.55 26.61 -12.05
CA ARG A 315 -13.80 27.67 -12.74
C ARG A 315 -13.22 28.69 -11.77
N ARG A 316 -14.01 29.14 -10.78
CA ARG A 316 -13.54 30.08 -9.76
C ARG A 316 -12.46 29.44 -8.88
N LEU A 317 -12.66 28.18 -8.50
CA LEU A 317 -11.68 27.39 -7.77
C LEU A 317 -10.37 27.25 -8.56
N ALA A 318 -10.43 26.95 -9.86
CA ALA A 318 -9.26 26.91 -10.74
C ALA A 318 -8.48 28.24 -10.74
N THR A 319 -9.18 29.38 -10.82
CA THR A 319 -8.55 30.70 -10.69
C THR A 319 -7.88 30.89 -9.32
N ARG A 320 -8.53 30.47 -8.23
CA ARG A 320 -7.95 30.54 -6.87
C ARG A 320 -6.73 29.64 -6.72
N ILE A 321 -6.74 28.44 -7.30
CA ILE A 321 -5.58 27.53 -7.31
C ILE A 321 -4.39 28.23 -7.99
N SER A 322 -4.59 28.80 -9.18
CA SER A 322 -3.54 29.53 -9.89
C SER A 322 -3.02 30.72 -9.08
N ALA A 323 -3.91 31.49 -8.44
CA ALA A 323 -3.50 32.59 -7.57
C ALA A 323 -2.71 32.11 -6.35
N ALA A 324 -3.14 31.03 -5.70
CA ALA A 324 -2.46 30.44 -4.55
C ALA A 324 -1.05 29.94 -4.90
N ILE A 325 -0.88 29.33 -6.08
CA ILE A 325 0.43 28.88 -6.59
C ILE A 325 1.42 30.04 -6.75
N GLN A 326 0.93 31.24 -7.10
CA GLN A 326 1.76 32.45 -7.22
C GLN A 326 2.00 33.14 -5.88
N ALA A 327 1.11 32.95 -4.89
CA ALA A 327 1.24 33.52 -3.56
C ALA A 327 2.40 32.89 -2.75
N ARG A 328 2.92 33.64 -1.77
CA ARG A 328 4.05 33.26 -0.91
C ARG A 328 3.78 33.62 0.55
N GLY A 329 4.20 32.76 1.47
CA GLY A 329 4.05 32.92 2.92
C GLY A 329 2.62 33.27 3.35
N GLU A 330 2.50 34.24 4.25
CA GLU A 330 1.22 34.74 4.80
C GLU A 330 0.38 35.52 3.77
N ALA A 331 0.90 35.79 2.57
CA ALA A 331 0.08 36.36 1.49
C ALA A 331 -0.89 35.32 0.89
N GLY A 332 -0.76 34.05 1.25
CA GLY A 332 -1.71 32.99 0.89
C GLY A 332 -3.04 33.12 1.63
N GLU A 333 -4.07 32.42 1.13
CA GLU A 333 -5.39 32.44 1.76
C GLU A 333 -5.40 31.52 3.00
N PRO A 334 -5.90 31.96 4.18
CA PRO A 334 -5.90 31.14 5.39
C PRO A 334 -6.76 29.88 5.20
N LEU A 335 -6.20 28.72 5.54
CA LEU A 335 -6.85 27.42 5.46
C LEU A 335 -7.47 27.04 6.81
N GLY A 336 -8.67 26.44 6.75
CA GLY A 336 -9.29 25.82 7.91
C GLY A 336 -8.60 24.51 8.31
N PRO A 337 -9.01 23.88 9.43
CA PRO A 337 -8.47 22.59 9.83
C PRO A 337 -8.62 21.56 8.69
N PRO A 338 -7.69 20.61 8.57
CA PRO A 338 -7.82 19.53 7.60
C PRO A 338 -9.13 18.77 7.85
N LYS A 339 -9.87 18.46 6.79
CA LYS A 339 -10.90 17.42 6.87
C LYS A 339 -10.20 16.08 6.96
N SER A 340 -10.62 15.25 7.91
CA SER A 340 -9.94 14.00 8.28
C SER A 340 -10.21 12.83 7.34
N ALA A 341 -11.26 12.90 6.50
CA ALA A 341 -11.61 11.79 5.63
C ALA A 341 -10.66 11.73 4.41
N PRO A 342 -10.00 10.58 4.15
CA PRO A 342 -9.26 10.40 2.91
C PRO A 342 -10.22 10.52 1.71
N PRO A 343 -9.76 11.10 0.59
CA PRO A 343 -10.60 11.28 -0.58
C PRO A 343 -11.00 9.92 -1.16
N ALA A 344 -12.30 9.75 -1.42
CA ALA A 344 -12.80 8.53 -2.05
C ALA A 344 -12.20 8.32 -3.46
N GLY A 345 -11.93 7.05 -3.81
CA GLY A 345 -11.64 6.65 -5.19
C GLY A 345 -12.88 6.81 -6.06
N LEU A 346 -12.77 7.59 -7.14
CA LEU A 346 -13.85 7.84 -8.10
C LEU A 346 -13.55 7.20 -9.46
N TRP A 347 -12.74 6.14 -9.51
CA TRP A 347 -12.35 5.45 -10.74
C TRP A 347 -12.56 3.94 -10.61
N SER A 348 -13.79 3.50 -10.81
CA SER A 348 -14.19 2.10 -10.56
C SER A 348 -13.68 1.09 -11.58
N GLU A 349 -13.27 1.53 -12.77
CA GLU A 349 -12.79 0.66 -13.85
C GLU A 349 -11.90 1.44 -14.81
N VAL A 350 -10.92 0.76 -15.41
CA VAL A 350 -10.13 1.29 -16.54
C VAL A 350 -10.71 0.75 -17.83
N LEU A 351 -11.19 1.63 -18.71
CA LEU A 351 -11.68 1.21 -20.03
C LEU A 351 -10.49 1.07 -21.00
N PRO A 352 -10.52 0.14 -21.99
CA PRO A 352 -9.38 -0.11 -22.87
C PRO A 352 -8.77 1.13 -23.53
N LEU A 353 -9.60 2.11 -23.92
CA LEU A 353 -9.17 3.34 -24.60
C LEU A 353 -8.52 4.38 -23.68
N GLU A 354 -8.64 4.21 -22.36
CA GLU A 354 -8.17 5.18 -21.37
C GLU A 354 -6.73 4.98 -20.93
N THR A 355 -6.11 3.89 -21.36
CA THR A 355 -4.69 3.61 -21.16
C THR A 355 -3.78 4.68 -21.80
N SER A 356 -4.32 5.47 -22.74
CA SER A 356 -3.66 6.61 -23.36
C SER A 356 -3.63 7.89 -22.53
N TRP A 357 -4.44 7.99 -21.47
CA TRP A 357 -4.40 9.16 -20.60
C TRP A 357 -3.16 9.13 -19.71
N HIS A 358 -2.55 10.30 -19.52
CA HIS A 358 -1.56 10.48 -18.47
C HIS A 358 -2.29 10.49 -17.11
N VAL A 359 -2.08 9.41 -16.33
CA VAL A 359 -2.76 9.20 -15.06
C VAL A 359 -1.75 9.29 -13.91
N VAL A 360 -2.05 10.17 -12.96
CA VAL A 360 -1.26 10.39 -11.75
C VAL A 360 -2.09 10.05 -10.52
N SER A 361 -1.41 9.81 -9.41
CA SER A 361 -1.99 9.65 -8.09
C SER A 361 -2.64 10.96 -7.63
N TYR A 362 -3.70 10.87 -6.84
CA TYR A 362 -4.51 12.00 -6.39
C TYR A 362 -4.67 11.91 -4.89
N LEU A 363 -3.93 12.76 -4.17
CA LEU A 363 -4.01 12.88 -2.71
C LEU A 363 -3.79 11.51 -2.01
N GLY A 364 -2.70 10.85 -2.36
CA GLY A 364 -2.37 9.49 -1.91
C GLY A 364 -2.79 8.46 -2.95
N ASP A 365 -3.86 7.73 -2.66
CA ASP A 365 -4.19 6.45 -3.31
C ASP A 365 -5.08 6.55 -4.56
N PRO A 366 -6.13 7.41 -4.61
CA PRO A 366 -6.94 7.56 -5.81
C PRO A 366 -6.11 8.02 -7.02
N ARG A 367 -6.65 7.88 -8.24
CA ARG A 367 -6.03 8.45 -9.43
C ARG A 367 -6.86 9.54 -10.09
N ARG A 368 -6.20 10.36 -10.90
CA ARG A 368 -6.80 11.37 -11.78
C ARG A 368 -6.07 11.45 -13.11
N VAL A 369 -6.74 12.02 -14.11
CA VAL A 369 -6.06 12.49 -15.33
C VAL A 369 -5.25 13.73 -14.99
N ALA A 370 -4.03 13.82 -15.51
CA ALA A 370 -3.21 15.03 -15.50
C ALA A 370 -2.91 15.47 -16.93
N VAL A 371 -2.85 16.78 -17.13
CA VAL A 371 -2.49 17.41 -18.39
C VAL A 371 -1.36 18.41 -18.17
N ASP A 372 -0.56 18.66 -19.20
CA ASP A 372 0.63 19.52 -19.08
C ASP A 372 0.25 21.01 -18.95
N ASP A 373 -0.87 21.40 -19.56
CA ASP A 373 -1.41 22.76 -19.45
C ASP A 373 -1.85 23.03 -17.99
N PRO A 374 -1.20 23.99 -17.29
CA PRO A 374 -1.50 24.29 -15.89
C PRO A 374 -2.93 24.76 -15.62
N GLU A 375 -3.55 25.47 -16.56
CA GLU A 375 -4.90 26.00 -16.41
C GLU A 375 -5.94 24.88 -16.55
N LEU A 376 -5.76 24.03 -17.56
CA LEU A 376 -6.60 22.83 -17.73
C LEU A 376 -6.43 21.84 -16.58
N ASP A 377 -5.20 21.61 -16.11
CA ASP A 377 -4.92 20.74 -14.95
C ASP A 377 -5.54 21.32 -13.67
N GLY A 378 -5.50 22.64 -13.50
CA GLY A 378 -6.18 23.35 -12.41
C GLY A 378 -7.70 23.16 -12.45
N LEU A 379 -8.32 23.21 -13.64
CA LEU A 379 -9.75 22.95 -13.81
C LEU A 379 -10.11 21.48 -13.51
N ILE A 380 -9.30 20.53 -13.98
CA ILE A 380 -9.47 19.10 -13.66
C ILE A 380 -9.36 18.88 -12.15
N CYS A 381 -8.36 19.45 -11.48
CA CYS A 381 -8.20 19.38 -10.04
C CYS A 381 -9.42 19.98 -9.31
N ALA A 382 -9.96 21.09 -9.79
CA ALA A 382 -11.15 21.72 -9.23
C ALA A 382 -12.40 20.83 -9.38
N LEU A 383 -12.58 20.17 -10.52
CA LEU A 383 -13.66 19.20 -10.73
C LEU A 383 -13.51 17.99 -9.79
N GLU A 384 -12.31 17.42 -9.69
CA GLU A 384 -12.00 16.29 -8.80
C GLU A 384 -12.25 16.61 -7.32
N ALA A 385 -11.81 17.78 -6.87
CA ALA A 385 -11.97 18.24 -5.50
C ALA A 385 -13.45 18.47 -5.16
N THR A 386 -14.16 19.21 -6.01
CA THR A 386 -15.56 19.55 -5.77
C THR A 386 -16.51 18.35 -5.91
N ALA A 387 -16.23 17.43 -6.83
CA ALA A 387 -16.97 16.17 -6.94
C ALA A 387 -16.80 15.30 -5.69
N ARG A 388 -15.80 15.53 -4.84
CA ARG A 388 -15.59 14.85 -3.54
C ARG A 388 -16.24 15.53 -2.35
N LEU A 389 -16.87 16.68 -2.55
CA LEU A 389 -17.69 17.34 -1.53
C LEU A 389 -19.11 16.77 -1.49
N HIS A 390 -19.79 16.98 -0.37
CA HIS A 390 -21.19 16.62 -0.18
C HIS A 390 -22.01 17.88 0.13
N PRO A 391 -23.02 18.22 -0.70
CA PRO A 391 -23.36 17.61 -1.98
C PRO A 391 -22.33 17.92 -3.08
N ALA A 392 -22.20 17.03 -4.08
CA ALA A 392 -21.36 17.27 -5.25
C ALA A 392 -22.05 18.28 -6.21
N PRO A 393 -21.32 19.19 -6.87
CA PRO A 393 -21.93 20.20 -7.73
C PRO A 393 -22.26 19.65 -9.12
N GLU A 394 -23.35 18.89 -9.22
CA GLU A 394 -23.86 18.34 -10.49
C GLU A 394 -23.96 19.37 -11.63
N PRO A 395 -24.48 20.60 -11.42
CA PRO A 395 -24.55 21.60 -12.51
C PRO A 395 -23.18 21.94 -13.10
N ALA A 396 -22.13 21.94 -12.28
CA ALA A 396 -20.79 22.23 -12.74
C ALA A 396 -20.17 21.07 -13.52
N LEU A 397 -20.42 19.83 -13.10
CA LEU A 397 -20.02 18.63 -13.86
C LEU A 397 -20.71 18.62 -15.22
N ARG A 398 -21.99 18.95 -15.29
CA ARG A 398 -22.74 19.05 -16.56
C ARG A 398 -22.18 20.14 -17.48
N ALA A 399 -21.84 21.31 -16.94
CA ALA A 399 -21.24 22.38 -17.74
C ALA A 399 -19.86 21.99 -18.29
N ALA A 400 -19.10 21.15 -17.57
CA ALA A 400 -17.79 20.67 -18.02
C ALA A 400 -17.88 19.61 -19.13
N LEU A 401 -19.04 18.97 -19.36
CA LEU A 401 -19.25 18.05 -20.48
C LEU A 401 -19.22 18.74 -21.85
N THR A 402 -19.33 20.06 -21.91
CA THR A 402 -19.25 20.83 -23.17
C THR A 402 -17.96 21.61 -23.30
N HIS A 403 -16.94 21.30 -22.48
CA HIS A 403 -15.63 21.95 -22.56
C HIS A 403 -14.92 21.60 -23.87
N GLU A 404 -14.09 22.50 -24.41
CA GLU A 404 -13.37 22.27 -25.69
C GLU A 404 -12.33 21.14 -25.58
N ASP A 405 -11.69 21.02 -24.41
CA ASP A 405 -10.71 19.99 -24.12
C ASP A 405 -11.34 18.63 -23.75
N PRO A 406 -10.94 17.52 -24.40
CA PRO A 406 -11.51 16.19 -24.15
C PRO A 406 -11.15 15.62 -22.77
N ALA A 407 -10.02 15.99 -22.15
CA ALA A 407 -9.67 15.51 -20.81
C ALA A 407 -10.61 16.09 -19.75
N VAL A 408 -11.04 17.34 -19.93
CA VAL A 408 -12.05 17.97 -19.07
C VAL A 408 -13.41 17.29 -19.24
N ARG A 409 -13.87 17.07 -20.48
CA ARG A 409 -15.13 16.37 -20.77
C ARG A 409 -15.13 14.94 -20.23
N TRP A 410 -14.04 14.21 -20.45
CA TRP A 410 -13.85 12.85 -19.95
C TRP A 410 -13.90 12.81 -18.42
N THR A 411 -13.21 13.73 -17.75
CA THR A 411 -13.19 13.85 -16.28
C THR A 411 -14.59 14.12 -15.75
N ALA A 412 -15.32 15.06 -16.37
CA ALA A 412 -16.70 15.37 -16.02
C ALA A 412 -17.63 14.17 -16.19
N ALA A 413 -17.54 13.45 -17.31
CA ALA A 413 -18.34 12.26 -17.57
C ALA A 413 -18.09 11.15 -16.54
N ARG A 414 -16.82 10.90 -16.18
CA ARG A 414 -16.48 9.92 -15.13
C ARG A 414 -17.05 10.32 -13.77
N LEU A 415 -16.81 11.56 -13.35
CA LEU A 415 -17.26 12.05 -12.04
C LEU A 415 -18.78 12.04 -11.94
N LEU A 416 -19.48 12.46 -13.00
CA LEU A 416 -20.94 12.45 -13.05
C LEU A 416 -21.49 11.03 -13.00
N GLY A 417 -20.97 10.10 -13.82
CA GLY A 417 -21.42 8.71 -13.83
C GLY A 417 -21.13 7.95 -12.53
N HIS A 418 -20.14 8.39 -11.75
CA HIS A 418 -19.90 7.84 -10.41
C HIS A 418 -20.85 8.42 -9.37
N ARG A 419 -21.14 9.73 -9.43
CA ARG A 419 -21.97 10.41 -8.42
C ARG A 419 -23.45 10.24 -8.63
N VAL A 420 -23.87 10.19 -9.88
CA VAL A 420 -25.25 9.98 -10.30
C VAL A 420 -25.23 8.96 -11.44
N PRO A 421 -25.11 7.66 -11.12
CA PRO A 421 -25.16 6.60 -12.13
C PRO A 421 -26.43 6.72 -12.99
N GLY A 422 -26.29 6.56 -14.32
CA GLY A 422 -27.43 6.72 -15.23
C GLY A 422 -27.87 8.16 -15.53
N HIS A 423 -27.09 9.18 -15.16
CA HIS A 423 -27.49 10.58 -15.34
C HIS A 423 -27.73 10.96 -16.83
N PRO A 424 -28.88 11.57 -17.21
CA PRO A 424 -29.26 11.85 -18.60
C PRO A 424 -28.27 12.74 -19.38
N ALA A 425 -27.59 13.67 -18.71
CA ALA A 425 -26.57 14.50 -19.37
C ALA A 425 -25.40 13.71 -19.99
N LEU A 426 -25.18 12.45 -19.59
CA LEU A 426 -24.20 11.58 -20.24
C LEU A 426 -24.65 11.15 -21.65
N GLU A 427 -25.95 11.16 -21.96
CA GLU A 427 -26.47 10.86 -23.30
C GLU A 427 -25.98 11.90 -24.33
N ALA A 428 -25.85 13.16 -23.90
CA ALA A 428 -25.43 14.27 -24.74
C ALA A 428 -23.97 14.18 -25.23
N VAL A 429 -23.15 13.30 -24.63
CA VAL A 429 -21.74 13.09 -25.01
C VAL A 429 -21.49 11.68 -25.58
N LEU A 430 -22.54 10.94 -25.94
CA LEU A 430 -22.40 9.65 -26.63
C LEU A 430 -21.85 9.79 -28.06
N ASP A 431 -22.05 10.96 -28.67
CA ASP A 431 -21.54 11.34 -30.00
C ASP A 431 -20.32 12.28 -29.91
N ASP A 432 -19.64 12.32 -28.76
CA ASP A 432 -18.42 13.14 -28.58
C ASP A 432 -17.36 12.79 -29.62
N LEU A 433 -16.62 13.78 -30.12
CA LEU A 433 -15.55 13.54 -31.09
C LEU A 433 -14.42 12.67 -30.54
N ASP A 434 -14.22 12.66 -29.22
CA ASP A 434 -13.24 11.80 -28.56
C ASP A 434 -13.89 10.45 -28.14
N PRO A 435 -13.45 9.32 -28.71
CA PRO A 435 -14.03 8.01 -28.39
C PRO A 435 -13.85 7.59 -26.93
N ARG A 436 -12.88 8.17 -26.20
CA ARG A 436 -12.67 7.92 -24.76
C ARG A 436 -13.80 8.55 -23.95
N VAL A 437 -14.23 9.76 -24.32
CA VAL A 437 -15.37 10.44 -23.68
C VAL A 437 -16.64 9.63 -23.91
N GLN A 438 -16.89 9.20 -25.16
CA GLN A 438 -18.04 8.35 -25.48
C GLN A 438 -18.06 7.06 -24.65
N ALA A 439 -16.92 6.36 -24.58
CA ALA A 439 -16.80 5.10 -23.84
C ALA A 439 -17.10 5.31 -22.35
N ARG A 440 -16.58 6.39 -21.76
CA ARG A 440 -16.82 6.71 -20.36
C ARG A 440 -18.27 7.10 -20.08
N ALA A 441 -18.90 7.84 -20.98
CA ALA A 441 -20.32 8.17 -20.89
C ALA A 441 -21.21 6.91 -20.94
N ARG A 442 -20.95 6.00 -21.89
CA ARG A 442 -21.65 4.70 -21.97
C ARG A 442 -21.52 3.90 -20.68
N ALA A 443 -20.31 3.79 -20.14
CA ALA A 443 -20.07 3.08 -18.87
C ALA A 443 -20.84 3.73 -17.69
N GLY A 444 -20.87 5.07 -17.63
CA GLY A 444 -21.63 5.81 -16.62
C GLY A 444 -23.15 5.57 -16.70
N LEU A 445 -23.70 5.41 -17.92
CA LEU A 445 -25.11 5.10 -18.14
C LEU A 445 -25.51 3.66 -17.79
N GLN A 446 -24.55 2.72 -17.90
CA GLN A 446 -24.78 1.30 -17.65
C GLN A 446 -24.71 0.91 -16.17
N ARG A 447 -24.13 1.76 -15.33
CA ARG A 447 -24.13 1.60 -13.87
C ARG A 447 -25.53 1.90 -13.34
N ARG A 448 -26.29 0.86 -13.01
CA ARG A 448 -27.59 0.96 -12.35
C ARG A 448 -27.55 0.23 -11.02
#